data_AF-A0A9R1MA49-F1
#
_entry.id   AF-A0A9R1MA49-F1
#
_cell.length_a   1.000
_cell.length_b   1.000
_cell.length_c   1.000
_cell.angle_alpha   90.00
_cell.angle_beta   90.00
_cell.angle_gamma   90.00
#
_symmetry.space_group_name_H-M   'P 1'
#
loop_
_entity.id
_entity.type
_entity.pdbx_description
1 polymer ?
#
loop_
_entity_poly.entity_id
_entity_poly.type
_entity_poly.pdbx_seq_one_letter_code
_entity_poly.pdbx_strand_id
1 'polypeptide(L)'
;MSLVLCVTSWMKGCSPAADEERAAMVPLPSPAGDEIVDKDLAAMHTKRCWTATARGGVGVAMAIFVLLALLLQTKWINLDAAYYTFSPAGTGFSQHGRGHSYTAPLIPIPLSCSNDTDTSSSTTAPPPAPSSSSNKRRYYPGVPPPLCPDYFRHIHTDMEPWRATGIARDAVERAQPHAQFRLVVLSGRAYVEKYRDSFQTRDVFTQWGILQLLARYPGRVPDVDIMFSTLDSPRVLAADYPSRSAAPPLFRYCKEESRELAILFPDWSFWGWPEVNVRPWAPLMEELVRENARLPWPEREPYAFWKGNPDVSEVRQDLFRCNNDTAAGKEWNARLFKQDWDAAGRNGFRDSDLTKQCRYRYKIYVQGHTWSVSEKYILACDSPMLAIDTPFRDFFSRGLVAGKHYWLIDPANKCRAVKFAVDWGNAHPAQARRMGEEGSGFTREEMGMDYVYEYMLNVLRQYSALLRYTPTVPERAVEVSLESMACPRRGREREFMMESREKCVAVDEPCTLPPPFTVDQVREMAVRDEQVRSKLLQMVRH
;
A
#
# COMPACT_ATOMS: atom_id res chain seq x y z
N MET A 1 40.19 17.92 -13.03
CA MET A 1 40.67 19.18 -13.64
C MET A 1 40.00 19.26 -15.01
N SER A 2 38.87 19.96 -15.08
CA SER A 2 38.79 21.39 -15.48
C SER A 2 38.94 21.52 -16.99
N LEU A 3 38.15 22.25 -17.77
CA LEU A 3 37.02 23.18 -17.60
C LEU A 3 36.49 23.29 -19.08
N VAL A 4 35.20 23.19 -19.39
CA VAL A 4 34.20 24.27 -19.38
C VAL A 4 34.39 25.33 -20.49
N LEU A 5 33.28 25.50 -21.23
CA LEU A 5 32.77 26.65 -22.02
C LEU A 5 33.36 26.91 -23.42
N CYS A 6 32.61 27.02 -24.54
CA CYS A 6 31.27 27.56 -24.90
C CYS A 6 31.44 28.82 -25.78
N VAL A 7 30.30 29.28 -26.34
CA VAL A 7 30.00 30.62 -26.89
C VAL A 7 30.13 30.69 -28.43
N THR A 8 29.05 30.45 -29.19
CA THR A 8 27.86 31.29 -29.51
C THR A 8 28.13 32.46 -30.45
N SER A 9 27.22 32.72 -31.38
CA SER A 9 26.63 34.05 -31.73
C SER A 9 25.63 33.82 -32.88
N TRP A 10 24.41 34.37 -32.89
CA TRP A 10 24.15 35.77 -33.24
C TRP A 10 22.86 36.35 -32.61
N MET A 11 23.11 37.34 -31.75
CA MET A 11 22.48 38.66 -31.51
C MET A 11 21.85 39.37 -32.74
N LYS A 12 21.02 40.44 -32.72
CA LYS A 12 20.69 41.64 -31.87
C LYS A 12 19.31 42.16 -32.40
N GLY A 13 18.46 42.96 -31.75
CA GLY A 13 18.62 44.06 -30.78
C GLY A 13 18.33 45.41 -31.45
N CYS A 14 17.36 46.20 -30.97
CA CYS A 14 17.37 47.68 -30.99
C CYS A 14 16.24 48.28 -30.15
N SER A 15 16.60 49.30 -29.35
CA SER A 15 15.75 50.23 -28.60
C SER A 15 16.22 51.65 -28.97
N PRO A 16 15.40 52.69 -28.71
CA PRO A 16 15.98 53.93 -28.19
C PRO A 16 15.20 54.51 -26.98
N ALA A 17 15.94 55.29 -26.18
CA ALA A 17 15.55 56.20 -25.10
C ALA A 17 14.81 57.44 -25.65
N ALA A 18 14.26 58.44 -24.94
CA ALA A 18 13.91 58.87 -23.58
C ALA A 18 13.03 60.13 -23.78
N ASP A 19 12.17 60.53 -22.83
CA ASP A 19 11.98 61.94 -22.43
C ASP A 19 11.03 62.08 -21.22
N GLU A 20 11.26 63.19 -20.50
CA GLU A 20 10.75 63.65 -19.20
C GLU A 20 9.23 63.85 -19.09
N GLU A 21 8.65 63.62 -17.90
CA GLU A 21 8.13 64.71 -17.06
C GLU A 21 7.84 64.25 -15.61
N ARG A 22 7.96 65.20 -14.68
CA ARG A 22 8.10 65.06 -13.23
C ARG A 22 7.08 65.97 -12.53
N ALA A 23 6.24 65.45 -11.63
CA ALA A 23 5.68 66.14 -10.43
C ALA A 23 4.61 65.23 -9.77
N ALA A 24 4.77 64.70 -8.54
CA ALA A 24 4.74 65.32 -7.20
C ALA A 24 3.32 65.46 -6.57
N MET A 25 3.00 64.48 -5.71
CA MET A 25 2.39 64.51 -4.35
C MET A 25 1.44 65.65 -3.85
N VAL A 26 0.25 65.19 -3.35
CA VAL A 26 -0.37 65.44 -1.99
C VAL A 26 -1.14 66.79 -1.78
N PRO A 27 -2.15 66.97 -0.87
CA PRO A 27 -3.41 66.25 -0.53
C PRO A 27 -4.65 67.19 -0.20
N LEU A 28 -5.77 66.59 0.30
CA LEU A 28 -6.84 67.16 1.19
C LEU A 28 -7.77 68.27 0.61
N PRO A 29 -8.98 68.58 1.18
CA PRO A 29 -9.33 68.58 2.61
C PRO A 29 -10.75 68.13 3.05
N SER A 30 -10.89 68.00 4.38
CA SER A 30 -12.15 68.08 5.16
C SER A 30 -12.75 69.49 5.16
N PRO A 31 -13.96 69.67 5.74
CA PRO A 31 -13.99 70.50 6.95
C PRO A 31 -14.93 70.00 8.06
N ALA A 32 -14.53 70.29 9.31
CA ALA A 32 -15.36 70.41 10.52
C ALA A 32 -16.06 71.80 10.54
N GLY A 33 -17.01 72.16 11.39
CA GLY A 33 -17.64 71.61 12.60
C GLY A 33 -18.62 72.69 13.13
N ASP A 34 -19.42 72.36 14.15
CA ASP A 34 -19.51 73.12 15.42
C ASP A 34 -20.66 72.64 16.32
N GLU A 35 -20.36 72.75 17.62
CA GLU A 35 -21.05 72.27 18.83
C GLU A 35 -22.41 72.94 19.14
N ILE A 36 -23.17 72.37 20.09
CA ILE A 36 -23.55 73.02 21.38
C ILE A 36 -24.49 72.11 22.23
N VAL A 37 -23.99 71.79 23.43
CA VAL A 37 -24.63 71.76 24.78
C VAL A 37 -25.69 70.71 25.17
N ASP A 38 -25.21 69.77 25.99
CA ASP A 38 -25.71 69.25 27.29
C ASP A 38 -27.10 69.68 27.82
N LYS A 39 -27.91 68.70 28.25
CA LYS A 39 -28.79 68.79 29.45
C LYS A 39 -29.50 67.47 29.82
N ASP A 40 -29.27 67.09 31.08
CA ASP A 40 -30.21 66.52 32.05
C ASP A 40 -30.70 65.06 31.93
N LEU A 41 -30.06 64.25 32.78
CA LEU A 41 -30.64 63.32 33.76
C LEU A 41 -32.16 63.44 34.01
N ALA A 42 -32.89 62.32 33.91
CA ALA A 42 -33.91 61.94 34.90
C ALA A 42 -34.36 60.48 34.75
N ALA A 43 -34.33 59.77 35.86
CA ALA A 43 -34.90 58.45 36.07
C ALA A 43 -36.44 58.47 35.98
N MET A 44 -37.06 57.34 35.63
CA MET A 44 -37.94 56.61 36.56
C MET A 44 -38.64 55.42 35.90
N HIS A 45 -38.59 54.32 36.64
CA HIS A 45 -39.53 53.21 36.64
C HIS A 45 -40.94 53.50 36.15
N THR A 46 -41.51 52.58 35.37
CA THR A 46 -42.85 52.06 35.66
C THR A 46 -43.02 50.65 35.11
N LYS A 47 -43.22 49.71 36.03
CA LYS A 47 -43.78 48.38 35.75
C LYS A 47 -45.25 48.54 35.35
N ARG A 48 -45.73 47.77 34.38
CA ARG A 48 -47.12 47.28 34.37
C ARG A 48 -47.16 45.79 34.06
N CYS A 49 -47.81 45.10 34.99
CA CYS A 49 -48.12 43.68 35.00
C CYS A 49 -49.36 43.45 34.12
N TRP A 50 -49.39 42.36 33.35
CA TRP A 50 -50.61 41.69 32.96
C TRP A 50 -50.43 40.18 33.15
N THR A 51 -51.54 39.59 33.54
CA THR A 51 -51.74 38.32 34.25
C THR A 51 -51.64 37.08 33.38
N ALA A 52 -51.37 35.97 34.05
CA ALA A 52 -51.23 34.62 33.51
C ALA A 52 -52.56 33.95 33.14
N THR A 53 -52.55 33.24 32.02
CA THR A 53 -53.29 31.99 31.66
C THR A 53 -52.64 31.51 30.35
N ALA A 54 -52.28 30.27 30.06
CA ALA A 54 -52.70 28.98 30.57
C ALA A 54 -51.52 27.98 30.48
N ARG A 55 -51.38 27.14 31.53
CA ARG A 55 -50.55 25.93 31.50
C ARG A 55 -51.31 24.85 30.73
N GLY A 56 -50.75 24.38 29.63
CA GLY A 56 -51.33 23.25 28.88
C GLY A 56 -50.59 22.88 27.59
N GLY A 57 -49.90 23.82 26.93
CA GLY A 57 -49.25 23.56 25.64
C GLY A 57 -47.75 23.22 25.71
N VAL A 58 -47.02 23.70 26.72
CA VAL A 58 -45.55 23.62 26.74
C VAL A 58 -45.04 22.21 27.06
N GLY A 59 -45.75 21.48 27.94
CA GLY A 59 -45.37 20.10 28.29
C GLY A 59 -45.54 19.12 27.12
N VAL A 60 -46.58 19.31 26.30
CA VAL A 60 -46.84 18.46 25.12
C VAL A 60 -45.86 18.79 23.99
N ALA A 61 -45.54 20.08 23.76
CA ALA A 61 -44.55 20.47 22.77
C ALA A 61 -43.13 19.99 23.14
N MET A 62 -42.74 20.06 24.42
CA MET A 62 -41.46 19.53 24.90
C MET A 62 -41.42 18.01 24.85
N ALA A 63 -42.52 17.32 25.18
CA ALA A 63 -42.59 15.86 25.06
C ALA A 63 -42.50 15.41 23.59
N ILE A 64 -43.14 16.13 22.66
CA ILE A 64 -43.02 15.88 21.22
C ILE A 64 -41.60 16.18 20.72
N PHE A 65 -40.94 17.24 21.20
CA PHE A 65 -39.54 17.53 20.84
C PHE A 65 -38.58 16.49 21.41
N VAL A 66 -38.81 15.98 22.62
CA VAL A 66 -38.01 14.90 23.21
C VAL A 66 -38.28 13.57 22.50
N LEU A 67 -39.53 13.27 22.14
CA LEU A 67 -39.87 12.09 21.33
C LEU A 67 -39.31 12.18 19.91
N LEU A 68 -39.34 13.36 19.27
CA LEU A 68 -38.70 13.59 17.98
C LEU A 68 -37.18 13.54 18.10
N ALA A 69 -36.58 14.04 19.17
CA ALA A 69 -35.15 13.92 19.41
C ALA A 69 -34.73 12.47 19.67
N LEU A 70 -35.54 11.69 20.40
CA LEU A 70 -35.34 10.25 20.61
C LEU A 70 -35.57 9.46 19.31
N LEU A 71 -36.60 9.80 18.52
CA LEU A 71 -36.88 9.16 17.23
C LEU A 71 -35.84 9.54 16.15
N LEU A 72 -35.30 10.76 16.21
CA LEU A 72 -34.18 11.19 15.37
C LEU A 72 -32.88 10.53 15.82
N GLN A 73 -32.64 10.35 17.13
CA GLN A 73 -31.51 9.54 17.62
C GLN A 73 -31.62 8.07 17.21
N THR A 74 -32.83 7.51 17.06
CA THR A 74 -33.01 6.14 16.52
C THR A 74 -32.85 6.03 15.00
N LYS A 75 -32.66 7.14 14.28
CA LYS A 75 -32.32 7.15 12.84
C LYS A 75 -30.87 7.54 12.56
N TRP A 76 -30.02 7.57 13.58
CA TRP A 76 -28.57 7.58 13.35
C TRP A 76 -28.13 6.14 13.12
N ILE A 77 -27.47 5.93 11.98
CA ILE A 77 -26.92 4.64 11.58
C ILE A 77 -25.91 4.25 12.65
N ASN A 78 -26.34 3.43 13.60
CA ASN A 78 -25.45 2.61 14.37
C ASN A 78 -24.69 1.74 13.37
N LEU A 79 -23.41 2.04 13.14
CA LEU A 79 -22.43 1.03 12.79
C LEU A 79 -22.26 0.09 14.00
N ASP A 80 -23.35 -0.55 14.42
CA ASP A 80 -23.35 -1.54 15.48
C ASP A 80 -22.51 -2.73 15.01
N ALA A 81 -21.92 -3.43 15.98
CA ALA A 81 -21.13 -4.64 15.76
C ALA A 81 -21.84 -5.70 14.89
N ALA A 82 -23.17 -5.65 14.74
CA ALA A 82 -23.96 -6.43 13.78
C ALA A 82 -23.57 -6.22 12.31
N TYR A 83 -23.07 -5.03 11.95
CA TYR A 83 -22.55 -4.68 10.62
C TYR A 83 -21.21 -5.36 10.30
N TYR A 84 -20.50 -5.78 11.35
CA TYR A 84 -19.16 -6.40 11.31
C TYR A 84 -19.17 -7.89 11.67
N THR A 85 -20.32 -8.45 12.04
CA THR A 85 -20.46 -9.84 12.51
C THR A 85 -21.21 -10.72 11.51
N PHE A 86 -20.91 -10.56 10.22
CA PHE A 86 -21.13 -11.64 9.26
C PHE A 86 -19.79 -12.20 8.81
N SER A 87 -19.24 -13.10 9.63
CA SER A 87 -18.39 -14.17 9.11
C SER A 87 -19.13 -14.80 7.93
N PRO A 88 -18.48 -15.03 6.77
CA PRO A 88 -19.10 -15.83 5.74
C PRO A 88 -19.47 -17.15 6.40
N ALA A 89 -20.75 -17.51 6.33
CA ALA A 89 -21.24 -18.79 6.82
C ALA A 89 -20.40 -19.89 6.15
N GLY A 90 -19.44 -20.45 6.90
CA GLY A 90 -18.55 -21.50 6.41
C GLY A 90 -17.06 -21.40 6.80
N THR A 91 -16.56 -20.31 7.38
CA THR A 91 -15.18 -20.30 7.91
C THR A 91 -15.10 -19.53 9.23
N GLY A 92 -14.87 -20.27 10.32
CA GLY A 92 -14.38 -19.63 11.53
C GLY A 92 -13.08 -18.92 11.19
N PHE A 93 -12.99 -17.63 11.50
CA PHE A 93 -11.70 -16.94 11.53
C PHE A 93 -10.89 -17.61 12.63
N SER A 94 -10.05 -18.56 12.22
CA SER A 94 -9.06 -19.11 13.12
C SER A 94 -8.14 -17.96 13.54
N GLN A 95 -8.14 -17.63 14.83
CA GLN A 95 -6.97 -17.07 15.49
C GLN A 95 -5.83 -18.09 15.31
N HIS A 96 -5.12 -17.99 14.20
CA HIS A 96 -3.88 -18.72 13.97
C HIS A 96 -2.76 -17.70 13.79
N GLY A 97 -2.47 -16.96 14.86
CA GLY A 97 -1.09 -16.57 15.09
C GLY A 97 -0.29 -17.88 15.14
N ARG A 98 0.58 -18.10 14.16
CA ARG A 98 1.48 -19.26 14.14
C ARG A 98 2.42 -19.09 15.34
N GLY A 99 2.08 -19.74 16.45
CA GLY A 99 3.01 -19.94 17.55
C GLY A 99 4.12 -20.85 17.04
N HIS A 100 5.23 -20.25 16.61
CA HIS A 100 6.45 -21.00 16.25
C HIS A 100 6.87 -21.81 17.48
N SER A 101 6.65 -23.13 17.46
CA SER A 101 7.13 -24.02 18.51
C SER A 101 8.66 -24.11 18.39
N TYR A 102 9.38 -23.37 19.23
CA TYR A 102 10.85 -23.20 19.29
C TYR A 102 11.66 -24.49 19.59
N THR A 103 11.14 -25.67 19.31
CA THR A 103 11.74 -26.97 19.65
C THR A 103 12.23 -27.78 18.45
N ALA A 104 12.28 -27.19 17.25
CA ALA A 104 12.88 -27.81 16.07
C ALA A 104 14.35 -27.36 15.89
N PRO A 105 15.26 -28.25 15.48
CA PRO A 105 16.61 -27.85 15.13
C PRO A 105 16.58 -26.98 13.86
N LEU A 106 17.08 -25.75 13.98
CA LEU A 106 17.19 -24.80 12.88
C LEU A 106 18.25 -25.29 11.88
N ILE A 107 17.90 -25.32 10.59
CA ILE A 107 18.85 -25.60 9.51
C ILE A 107 19.32 -24.25 8.97
N PRO A 108 20.57 -23.81 9.25
CA PRO A 108 21.04 -22.51 8.82
C PRO A 108 21.23 -22.47 7.30
N ILE A 109 20.90 -21.33 6.70
CA ILE A 109 21.20 -21.03 5.30
C ILE A 109 22.57 -20.36 5.25
N PRO A 110 23.61 -20.96 4.68
CA PRO A 110 24.93 -20.33 4.59
C PRO A 110 24.94 -19.14 3.62
N LEU A 111 25.88 -18.22 3.83
CA LEU A 111 26.26 -17.18 2.87
C LEU A 111 27.75 -16.93 3.08
N SER A 112 28.54 -17.08 2.02
CA SER A 112 29.99 -16.90 2.09
C SER A 112 30.43 -15.85 1.09
N CYS A 113 30.86 -14.68 1.57
CA CYS A 113 31.48 -13.66 0.74
C CYS A 113 33.00 -13.72 0.90
N SER A 114 33.74 -13.82 -0.19
CA SER A 114 35.21 -14.00 -0.18
C SER A 114 36.01 -12.89 0.51
N ASN A 115 35.36 -11.81 0.95
CA ASN A 115 35.95 -10.68 1.67
C ASN A 115 35.70 -10.70 3.19
N ASP A 116 34.92 -11.65 3.72
CA ASP A 116 34.78 -11.82 5.16
C ASP A 116 35.98 -12.66 5.64
N THR A 117 37.12 -12.00 5.86
CA THR A 117 38.28 -12.58 6.53
C THR A 117 37.96 -12.83 8.00
N ASP A 118 37.17 -13.88 8.27
CA ASP A 118 37.25 -14.58 9.53
C ASP A 118 38.20 -15.76 9.37
N THR A 119 39.15 -15.79 10.29
CA THR A 119 40.25 -16.74 10.31
C THR A 119 39.70 -18.10 10.79
N SER A 120 39.14 -18.88 9.88
CA SER A 120 39.05 -20.32 10.05
C SER A 120 39.33 -20.99 8.70
N SER A 121 40.44 -21.72 8.67
CA SER A 121 40.90 -22.51 7.54
C SER A 121 39.85 -23.54 7.12
N SER A 122 39.42 -23.52 5.86
CA SER A 122 39.28 -24.77 5.08
C SER A 122 39.14 -24.49 3.58
N THR A 123 40.14 -24.98 2.85
CA THR A 123 40.05 -25.80 1.63
C THR A 123 38.79 -25.72 0.78
N THR A 124 39.01 -25.42 -0.50
CA THR A 124 38.12 -25.57 -1.66
C THR A 124 37.27 -26.85 -1.56
N ALA A 125 35.98 -26.71 -1.24
CA ALA A 125 35.03 -27.81 -1.31
C ALA A 125 34.38 -27.86 -2.71
N PRO A 126 34.18 -29.04 -3.32
CA PRO A 126 33.40 -29.18 -4.55
C PRO A 126 31.92 -28.82 -4.29
N PRO A 127 31.13 -28.54 -5.35
CA PRO A 127 29.70 -28.24 -5.20
C PRO A 127 28.99 -29.37 -4.45
N PRO A 128 28.02 -29.07 -3.57
CA PRO A 128 27.25 -30.11 -2.93
C PRO A 128 26.50 -30.88 -4.02
N ALA A 129 26.85 -32.16 -4.18
CA ALA A 129 26.04 -33.13 -4.91
C ALA A 129 24.60 -33.09 -4.37
N PRO A 130 23.58 -33.43 -5.18
CA PRO A 130 22.19 -33.44 -4.72
C PRO A 130 22.11 -34.36 -3.51
N SER A 131 21.97 -33.78 -2.32
CA SER A 131 21.97 -34.56 -1.10
C SER A 131 20.76 -35.49 -1.15
N SER A 132 21.03 -36.79 -1.22
CA SER A 132 20.10 -37.85 -0.88
C SER A 132 19.81 -37.86 0.63
N SER A 133 19.61 -36.68 1.23
CA SER A 133 19.25 -36.53 2.64
C SER A 133 17.78 -36.90 2.81
N SER A 134 17.56 -38.20 2.84
CA SER A 134 16.39 -38.79 3.46
C SER A 134 16.19 -38.19 4.86
N ASN A 135 14.98 -37.65 5.06
CA ASN A 135 14.26 -37.64 6.33
C ASN A 135 14.90 -36.97 7.56
N LYS A 136 14.80 -35.64 7.62
CA LYS A 136 14.34 -34.97 8.85
C LYS A 136 13.22 -33.98 8.54
N ARG A 137 12.22 -34.46 7.80
CA ARG A 137 10.95 -33.75 7.60
C ARG A 137 10.12 -33.96 8.87
N ARG A 138 9.71 -32.90 9.57
CA ARG A 138 8.59 -33.01 10.53
C ARG A 138 7.29 -32.98 9.73
N TYR A 139 7.00 -34.10 9.08
CA TYR A 139 5.62 -34.48 8.90
C TYR A 139 5.14 -34.85 10.30
N TYR A 140 4.33 -34.01 10.94
CA TYR A 140 3.54 -34.47 12.07
C TYR A 140 2.42 -35.31 11.47
N PRO A 141 2.48 -36.66 11.53
CA PRO A 141 1.44 -37.48 10.94
C PRO A 141 0.12 -37.12 11.62
N GLY A 142 -0.83 -36.60 10.86
CA GLY A 142 -2.18 -36.28 11.34
C GLY A 142 -2.49 -34.80 11.61
N VAL A 143 -1.54 -33.85 11.50
CA VAL A 143 -1.87 -32.41 11.55
C VAL A 143 -1.85 -31.83 10.13
N PRO A 144 -3.01 -31.49 9.54
CA PRO A 144 -3.04 -30.86 8.24
C PRO A 144 -2.37 -29.47 8.31
N PRO A 145 -1.64 -29.06 7.26
CA PRO A 145 -1.14 -27.70 7.17
C PRO A 145 -2.30 -26.69 7.29
N PRO A 146 -2.05 -25.50 7.87
CA PRO A 146 -3.08 -24.47 7.97
C PRO A 146 -3.55 -24.04 6.57
N LEU A 147 -4.76 -23.50 6.47
CA LEU A 147 -5.22 -22.86 5.24
C LEU A 147 -4.52 -21.52 5.04
N CYS A 148 -4.21 -21.18 3.80
CA CYS A 148 -3.69 -19.84 3.50
C CYS A 148 -4.78 -18.78 3.71
N PRO A 149 -4.41 -17.50 3.94
CA PRO A 149 -5.36 -16.40 3.96
C PRO A 149 -6.29 -16.41 2.74
N ASP A 150 -7.56 -16.06 2.94
CA ASP A 150 -8.61 -16.20 1.91
C ASP A 150 -8.29 -15.43 0.62
N TYR A 151 -7.55 -14.32 0.70
CA TYR A 151 -7.16 -13.54 -0.49
C TYR A 151 -6.23 -14.32 -1.43
N PHE A 152 -5.57 -15.39 -0.97
CA PHE A 152 -4.77 -16.28 -1.83
C PHE A 152 -5.62 -16.96 -2.89
N ARG A 153 -6.94 -17.09 -2.68
CA ARG A 153 -7.86 -17.66 -3.66
C ARG A 153 -7.85 -16.89 -4.99
N HIS A 154 -7.46 -15.61 -4.98
CA HIS A 154 -7.26 -14.82 -6.20
C HIS A 154 -6.11 -15.31 -7.09
N ILE A 155 -5.17 -16.12 -6.57
CA ILE A 155 -4.17 -16.81 -7.40
C ILE A 155 -4.89 -17.64 -8.47
N HIS A 156 -6.02 -18.28 -8.14
CA HIS A 156 -6.80 -19.02 -9.13
C HIS A 156 -7.39 -18.15 -10.24
N THR A 157 -7.77 -16.91 -9.91
CA THR A 157 -8.27 -15.91 -10.86
C THR A 157 -7.16 -15.42 -11.77
N ASP A 158 -5.97 -15.18 -11.23
CA ASP A 158 -4.80 -14.76 -12.02
C ASP A 158 -4.37 -15.83 -13.03
N MET A 159 -4.58 -17.12 -12.70
CA MET A 159 -4.27 -18.26 -13.56
C MET A 159 -5.41 -18.66 -14.52
N GLU A 160 -6.62 -18.13 -14.31
CA GLU A 160 -7.82 -18.48 -15.07
C GLU A 160 -7.64 -18.39 -16.59
N PRO A 161 -7.01 -17.35 -17.16
CA PRO A 161 -6.89 -17.21 -18.62
C PRO A 161 -6.26 -18.41 -19.32
N TRP A 162 -5.33 -19.11 -18.66
CA TRP A 162 -4.57 -20.22 -19.26
C TRP A 162 -4.94 -21.59 -18.70
N ARG A 163 -5.91 -21.67 -17.79
CA ARG A 163 -6.23 -22.92 -17.07
C ARG A 163 -6.65 -24.06 -18.01
N ALA A 164 -7.42 -23.76 -19.06
CA ALA A 164 -7.91 -24.76 -20.00
C ALA A 164 -6.90 -25.09 -21.11
N THR A 165 -6.12 -24.10 -21.56
CA THR A 165 -5.20 -24.25 -22.71
C THR A 165 -3.80 -24.69 -22.31
N GLY A 166 -3.43 -24.45 -21.04
CA GLY A 166 -2.05 -24.39 -20.58
C GLY A 166 -1.26 -23.26 -21.25
N ILE A 167 0.04 -23.23 -20.96
CA ILE A 167 0.99 -22.20 -21.37
C ILE A 167 2.12 -22.88 -22.15
N ALA A 168 2.19 -22.61 -23.44
CA ALA A 168 3.27 -23.08 -24.30
C ALA A 168 4.48 -22.12 -24.24
N ARG A 169 5.66 -22.60 -24.65
CA ARG A 169 6.90 -21.82 -24.63
C ARG A 169 6.80 -20.52 -25.42
N ASP A 170 6.19 -20.58 -26.61
CA ASP A 170 5.97 -19.40 -27.46
C ASP A 170 5.08 -18.36 -26.78
N ALA A 171 4.12 -18.77 -25.94
CA ALA A 171 3.28 -17.85 -25.18
C ALA A 171 4.08 -17.10 -24.11
N VAL A 172 4.99 -17.78 -23.41
CA VAL A 172 5.91 -17.13 -22.46
C VAL A 172 6.83 -16.16 -23.19
N GLU A 173 7.42 -16.59 -24.30
CA GLU A 173 8.36 -15.77 -25.08
C GLU A 173 7.70 -14.52 -25.69
N ARG A 174 6.42 -14.57 -26.05
CA ARG A 174 5.65 -13.39 -26.47
C ARG A 174 5.51 -12.31 -25.39
N ALA A 175 5.75 -12.60 -24.10
CA ALA A 175 5.76 -11.57 -23.06
C ALA A 175 7.06 -10.75 -23.00
N GLN A 176 8.11 -11.15 -23.72
CA GLN A 176 9.41 -10.45 -23.72
C GLN A 176 9.30 -8.94 -23.95
N PRO A 177 8.48 -8.41 -24.90
CA PRO A 177 8.32 -6.96 -25.10
C PRO A 177 7.76 -6.21 -23.88
N HIS A 178 7.16 -6.89 -22.92
CA HIS A 178 6.60 -6.29 -21.70
C HIS A 178 7.45 -6.54 -20.45
N ALA A 179 8.46 -7.42 -20.52
CA ALA A 179 9.26 -7.87 -19.39
C ALA A 179 10.60 -7.14 -19.27
N GLN A 180 11.03 -6.89 -18.03
CA GLN A 180 12.38 -6.41 -17.72
C GLN A 180 13.40 -7.54 -17.69
N PHE A 181 12.98 -8.72 -17.21
CA PHE A 181 13.80 -9.91 -17.19
C PHE A 181 12.96 -11.18 -17.34
N ARG A 182 13.59 -12.23 -17.86
CA ARG A 182 13.11 -13.61 -17.77
C ARG A 182 13.84 -14.29 -16.62
N LEU A 183 13.12 -15.02 -15.79
CA LEU A 183 13.70 -15.82 -14.71
C LEU A 183 13.27 -17.27 -14.88
N VAL A 184 14.24 -18.17 -14.78
CA VAL A 184 14.03 -19.61 -14.82
C VAL A 184 14.52 -20.21 -13.53
N VAL A 185 13.66 -20.97 -12.85
CA VAL A 185 14.09 -21.85 -11.75
C VAL A 185 14.20 -23.25 -12.32
N LEU A 186 15.36 -23.89 -12.14
CA LEU A 186 15.61 -25.25 -12.57
C LEU A 186 16.37 -26.00 -11.47
N SER A 187 15.76 -27.08 -10.96
CA SER A 187 16.31 -27.90 -9.89
C SER A 187 16.77 -27.08 -8.68
N GLY A 188 15.97 -26.09 -8.29
CA GLY A 188 16.24 -25.20 -7.15
C GLY A 188 17.26 -24.09 -7.40
N ARG A 189 17.78 -23.94 -8.63
CA ARG A 189 18.71 -22.87 -9.01
C ARG A 189 18.02 -21.83 -9.89
N ALA A 190 18.37 -20.56 -9.73
CA ALA A 190 17.77 -19.46 -10.48
C ALA A 190 18.69 -18.94 -11.59
N TYR A 191 18.11 -18.69 -12.75
CA TYR A 191 18.77 -18.14 -13.94
C TYR A 191 18.01 -16.92 -14.40
N VAL A 192 18.73 -15.83 -14.68
CA VAL A 192 18.12 -14.56 -15.10
C VAL A 192 18.69 -14.11 -16.42
N GLU A 193 17.82 -13.86 -17.39
CA GLU A 193 18.15 -13.13 -18.62
C GLU A 193 17.54 -11.73 -18.50
N LYS A 194 18.40 -10.70 -18.45
CA LYS A 194 17.95 -9.30 -18.40
C LYS A 194 17.67 -8.79 -19.81
N TYR A 195 16.48 -8.25 -20.05
CA TYR A 195 16.09 -7.68 -21.33
C TYR A 195 16.25 -6.17 -21.41
N ARG A 196 15.99 -5.46 -20.30
CA ARG A 196 16.11 -4.00 -20.22
C ARG A 196 16.26 -3.56 -18.76
N ASP A 197 16.57 -2.29 -18.58
CA ASP A 197 16.68 -1.70 -17.24
C ASP A 197 15.32 -1.57 -16.56
N SER A 198 15.34 -1.79 -15.25
CA SER A 198 14.22 -1.48 -14.36
C SER A 198 14.36 -0.06 -13.82
N PHE A 199 13.25 0.52 -13.38
CA PHE A 199 13.31 1.73 -12.56
C PHE A 199 14.00 1.38 -11.24
N GLN A 200 15.17 1.98 -10.95
CA GLN A 200 15.91 1.73 -9.71
C GLN A 200 16.19 0.21 -9.53
N THR A 201 16.38 -0.26 -8.29
CA THR A 201 16.71 -1.66 -7.95
C THR A 201 15.48 -2.58 -7.83
N ARG A 202 14.37 -2.26 -8.52
CA ARG A 202 13.14 -3.07 -8.48
C ARG A 202 13.36 -4.52 -8.93
N ASP A 203 14.12 -4.73 -10.00
CA ASP A 203 14.48 -6.08 -10.46
C ASP A 203 15.41 -6.79 -9.48
N VAL A 204 16.42 -6.08 -8.98
CA VAL A 204 17.41 -6.62 -8.05
C VAL A 204 16.75 -7.16 -6.78
N PHE A 205 15.87 -6.38 -6.13
CA PHE A 205 15.22 -6.82 -4.89
C PHE A 205 14.11 -7.86 -5.10
N THR A 206 13.51 -7.90 -6.30
CA THR A 206 12.59 -8.98 -6.68
C THR A 206 13.32 -10.30 -6.88
N GLN A 207 14.46 -10.27 -7.57
CA GLN A 207 15.32 -11.45 -7.73
C GLN A 207 15.87 -11.91 -6.38
N TRP A 208 16.29 -10.98 -5.52
CA TRP A 208 16.71 -11.28 -4.15
C TRP A 208 15.60 -11.96 -3.34
N GLY A 209 14.36 -11.51 -3.47
CA GLY A 209 13.20 -12.14 -2.83
C GLY A 209 12.93 -13.56 -3.32
N ILE A 210 13.07 -13.80 -4.63
CA ILE A 210 12.96 -15.16 -5.20
C ILE A 210 14.10 -16.05 -4.69
N LEU A 211 15.32 -15.54 -4.54
CA LEU A 211 16.41 -16.30 -3.93
C LEU A 211 16.14 -16.62 -2.44
N GLN A 212 15.55 -15.68 -1.70
CA GLN A 212 15.11 -15.94 -0.33
C GLN A 212 14.06 -17.07 -0.28
N LEU A 213 13.10 -17.06 -1.21
CA LEU A 213 12.11 -18.13 -1.33
C LEU A 213 12.78 -19.50 -1.59
N LEU A 214 13.73 -19.56 -2.53
CA LEU A 214 14.46 -20.78 -2.86
C LEU A 214 15.27 -21.31 -1.68
N ALA A 215 15.93 -20.41 -0.95
CA ALA A 215 16.72 -20.76 0.23
C ALA A 215 15.84 -21.19 1.41
N ARG A 216 14.69 -20.54 1.60
CA ARG A 216 13.72 -20.84 2.66
C ARG A 216 13.00 -22.17 2.42
N TYR A 217 12.70 -22.51 1.17
CA TYR A 217 12.00 -23.75 0.80
C TYR A 217 12.76 -24.61 -0.21
N PRO A 218 13.95 -25.15 0.12
CA PRO A 218 14.76 -25.95 -0.79
C PRO A 218 13.98 -27.16 -1.31
N GLY A 219 13.99 -27.34 -2.64
CA GLY A 219 13.31 -28.45 -3.32
C GLY A 219 11.78 -28.39 -3.33
N ARG A 220 11.16 -27.29 -2.87
CA ARG A 220 9.69 -27.14 -2.84
C ARG A 220 9.16 -26.11 -3.83
N VAL A 221 10.04 -25.24 -4.34
CA VAL A 221 9.77 -24.36 -5.48
C VAL A 221 9.92 -25.20 -6.76
N PRO A 222 8.90 -25.24 -7.63
CA PRO A 222 8.94 -26.03 -8.86
C PRO A 222 9.86 -25.41 -9.91
N ASP A 223 10.22 -26.21 -10.90
CA ASP A 223 10.84 -25.69 -12.12
C ASP A 223 9.84 -24.76 -12.84
N VAL A 224 10.26 -23.53 -13.13
CA VAL A 224 9.43 -22.47 -13.71
C VAL A 224 10.18 -21.62 -14.71
N ASP A 225 9.45 -21.00 -15.63
CA ASP A 225 9.95 -20.07 -16.63
C ASP A 225 9.00 -18.86 -16.70
N ILE A 226 9.44 -17.74 -16.13
CA ILE A 226 8.60 -16.56 -15.91
C ILE A 226 9.15 -15.33 -16.64
N MET A 227 8.23 -14.55 -17.20
CA MET A 227 8.50 -13.19 -17.69
C MET A 227 8.04 -12.19 -16.64
N PHE A 228 8.94 -11.30 -16.20
CA PHE A 228 8.64 -10.38 -15.11
C PHE A 228 8.68 -8.93 -15.57
N SER A 229 7.60 -8.19 -15.33
CA SER A 229 7.53 -6.74 -15.53
C SER A 229 7.65 -5.99 -14.21
N THR A 230 8.64 -5.13 -14.09
CA THR A 230 8.93 -4.33 -12.89
C THR A 230 8.42 -2.88 -12.99
N LEU A 231 7.94 -2.49 -14.16
CA LEU A 231 7.46 -1.15 -14.46
C LEU A 231 5.94 -1.05 -14.38
N ASP A 232 5.47 0.17 -14.16
CA ASP A 232 4.04 0.52 -14.13
C ASP A 232 3.40 0.35 -15.53
N SER A 233 4.19 0.42 -16.61
CA SER A 233 3.80 0.21 -18.02
C SER A 233 4.98 -0.37 -18.85
N PRO A 234 4.74 -0.99 -20.03
CA PRO A 234 3.45 -1.32 -20.66
C PRO A 234 2.73 -2.47 -19.95
N ARG A 235 1.42 -2.58 -20.19
CA ARG A 235 0.49 -3.52 -19.54
C ARG A 235 -0.04 -4.52 -20.56
N VAL A 236 -0.51 -5.69 -20.11
CA VAL A 236 -1.14 -6.71 -20.98
C VAL A 236 -2.64 -6.58 -20.79
N LEU A 237 -3.32 -5.85 -21.68
CA LEU A 237 -4.76 -5.63 -21.57
C LEU A 237 -5.52 -6.76 -22.27
N ALA A 238 -6.59 -7.26 -21.65
CA ALA A 238 -7.40 -8.34 -22.21
C ALA A 238 -7.97 -8.00 -23.59
N ALA A 239 -8.25 -6.72 -23.85
CA ALA A 239 -8.79 -6.23 -25.11
C ALA A 239 -7.79 -6.27 -26.28
N ASP A 240 -6.49 -6.38 -26.00
CA ASP A 240 -5.44 -6.38 -27.02
C ASP A 240 -5.27 -7.76 -27.67
N TYR A 241 -6.02 -8.77 -27.21
CA TYR A 241 -5.88 -10.16 -27.64
C TYR A 241 -7.23 -10.74 -28.09
N PRO A 242 -7.24 -11.65 -29.09
CA PRO A 242 -8.48 -12.27 -29.59
C PRO A 242 -9.19 -13.13 -28.54
N SER A 243 -8.47 -13.59 -27.53
CA SER A 243 -9.00 -14.27 -26.35
C SER A 243 -8.06 -14.05 -25.17
N ARG A 244 -8.58 -14.18 -23.94
CA ARG A 244 -7.76 -14.07 -22.71
C ARG A 244 -6.62 -15.09 -22.69
N SER A 245 -6.84 -16.31 -23.17
CA SER A 245 -5.83 -17.37 -23.25
C SER A 245 -4.71 -17.10 -24.27
N ALA A 246 -4.95 -16.22 -25.25
CA ALA A 246 -3.93 -15.85 -26.24
C ALA A 246 -2.90 -14.85 -25.70
N ALA A 247 -3.26 -14.11 -24.63
CA ALA A 247 -2.38 -13.17 -23.98
C ALA A 247 -1.15 -13.89 -23.38
N PRO A 248 0.05 -13.31 -23.46
CA PRO A 248 1.22 -13.90 -22.86
C PRO A 248 1.16 -13.75 -21.32
N PRO A 249 1.57 -14.76 -20.53
CA PRO A 249 1.63 -14.63 -19.09
C PRO A 249 2.73 -13.63 -18.70
N LEU A 250 2.38 -12.69 -17.83
CA LEU A 250 3.29 -11.67 -17.35
C LEU A 250 3.15 -11.49 -15.84
N PHE A 251 4.26 -11.66 -15.12
CA PHE A 251 4.32 -11.38 -13.69
C PHE A 251 4.45 -9.89 -13.45
N ARG A 252 3.65 -9.35 -12.54
CA ARG A 252 3.61 -7.92 -12.18
C ARG A 252 3.36 -7.74 -10.70
N TYR A 253 3.61 -6.55 -10.19
CA TYR A 253 3.32 -6.20 -8.80
C TYR A 253 1.86 -5.75 -8.58
N CYS A 254 1.21 -5.20 -9.61
CA CYS A 254 -0.22 -4.89 -9.60
C CYS A 254 -0.86 -5.13 -10.96
N LYS A 255 -2.19 -5.05 -10.98
CA LYS A 255 -2.99 -4.96 -12.19
C LYS A 255 -4.21 -4.06 -11.98
N GLU A 256 -4.76 -3.51 -13.07
CA GLU A 256 -6.14 -3.00 -13.06
C GLU A 256 -7.09 -4.20 -13.17
N GLU A 257 -7.81 -4.49 -12.09
CA GLU A 257 -8.47 -5.79 -11.87
C GLU A 257 -9.42 -6.20 -13.01
N SER A 258 -10.10 -5.23 -13.64
CA SER A 258 -11.11 -5.49 -14.69
C SER A 258 -10.57 -5.57 -16.11
N ARG A 259 -9.33 -5.13 -16.38
CA ARG A 259 -8.82 -4.93 -17.75
C ARG A 259 -7.51 -5.64 -18.05
N GLU A 260 -6.68 -5.85 -17.06
CA GLU A 260 -5.33 -6.37 -17.26
C GLU A 260 -5.20 -7.84 -16.89
N LEU A 261 -4.44 -8.57 -17.72
CA LEU A 261 -4.09 -9.96 -17.53
C LEU A 261 -2.66 -10.01 -17.00
N ALA A 262 -2.53 -10.18 -15.69
CA ALA A 262 -1.23 -10.29 -15.04
C ALA A 262 -1.31 -11.26 -13.87
N ILE A 263 -0.18 -11.92 -13.62
CA ILE A 263 0.02 -12.77 -12.46
C ILE A 263 0.64 -11.91 -11.37
N LEU A 264 -0.07 -11.68 -10.28
CA LEU A 264 0.44 -10.81 -9.24
C LEU A 264 1.49 -11.49 -8.37
N PHE A 265 2.55 -10.74 -8.10
CA PHE A 265 3.67 -11.15 -7.27
C PHE A 265 4.01 -10.03 -6.27
N PRO A 266 4.49 -10.34 -5.06
CA PRO A 266 4.89 -9.31 -4.10
C PRO A 266 5.92 -8.35 -4.69
N ASP A 267 5.78 -7.07 -4.36
CA ASP A 267 6.71 -6.05 -4.83
C ASP A 267 8.11 -6.17 -4.19
N TRP A 268 9.11 -5.60 -4.86
CA TRP A 268 10.51 -5.63 -4.43
C TRP A 268 10.73 -5.06 -3.01
N SER A 269 9.89 -4.11 -2.59
CA SER A 269 10.08 -3.38 -1.33
C SER A 269 9.75 -4.21 -0.10
N PHE A 270 9.20 -5.43 -0.25
CA PHE A 270 9.18 -6.41 0.84
C PHE A 270 10.59 -6.75 1.34
N TRP A 271 11.59 -6.73 0.45
CA TRP A 271 12.99 -6.95 0.80
C TRP A 271 13.82 -5.66 0.88
N GLY A 272 13.20 -4.51 0.62
CA GLY A 272 13.80 -3.19 0.77
C GLY A 272 13.79 -2.36 -0.51
N TRP A 273 13.93 -1.05 -0.34
CA TRP A 273 14.02 -0.10 -1.42
C TRP A 273 15.12 0.93 -1.11
N PRO A 274 16.38 0.59 -1.42
CA PRO A 274 17.56 1.34 -0.99
C PRO A 274 17.55 2.80 -1.41
N GLU A 275 17.13 3.12 -2.63
CA GLU A 275 17.22 4.46 -3.21
C GLU A 275 16.48 5.50 -2.39
N VAL A 276 15.33 5.11 -1.80
CA VAL A 276 14.49 5.97 -0.96
C VAL A 276 14.56 5.64 0.53
N ASN A 277 15.53 4.81 0.92
CA ASN A 277 15.78 4.41 2.31
C ASN A 277 14.56 3.77 3.00
N VAL A 278 13.78 2.98 2.26
CA VAL A 278 12.69 2.20 2.85
C VAL A 278 13.23 0.82 3.18
N ARG A 279 13.31 0.54 4.48
CA ARG A 279 13.81 -0.73 5.04
C ARG A 279 12.97 -1.92 4.59
N PRO A 280 13.53 -3.15 4.64
CA PRO A 280 12.76 -4.35 4.38
C PRO A 280 11.56 -4.50 5.33
N TRP A 281 10.54 -5.23 4.88
CA TRP A 281 9.25 -5.28 5.54
C TRP A 281 9.28 -5.80 6.97
N ALA A 282 9.98 -6.92 7.22
CA ALA A 282 10.08 -7.51 8.56
C ALA A 282 10.67 -6.55 9.61
N PRO A 283 11.89 -5.99 9.45
CA PRO A 283 12.43 -5.05 10.43
C PRO A 283 11.63 -3.73 10.50
N LEU A 284 11.10 -3.24 9.38
CA LEU A 284 10.26 -2.03 9.39
C LEU A 284 8.96 -2.24 10.18
N MET A 285 8.35 -3.43 10.10
CA MET A 285 7.16 -3.75 10.88
C MET A 285 7.44 -3.74 12.39
N GLU A 286 8.60 -4.21 12.83
CA GLU A 286 8.99 -4.12 14.24
C GLU A 286 9.18 -2.67 14.71
N GLU A 287 9.67 -1.79 13.84
CA GLU A 287 9.76 -0.35 14.12
C GLU A 287 8.38 0.30 14.20
N LEU A 288 7.49 0.00 13.25
CA LEU A 288 6.13 0.53 13.22
C LEU A 288 5.33 0.12 14.46
N VAL A 289 5.42 -1.15 14.88
CA VAL A 289 4.77 -1.62 16.12
C VAL A 289 5.30 -0.88 17.35
N ARG A 290 6.62 -0.67 17.44
CA ARG A 290 7.22 0.09 18.55
C ARG A 290 6.78 1.54 18.56
N GLU A 291 6.77 2.20 17.40
CA GLU A 291 6.36 3.60 17.29
C GLU A 291 4.85 3.80 17.54
N ASN A 292 4.01 2.86 17.09
CA ASN A 292 2.58 2.90 17.39
C ASN A 292 2.31 2.78 18.90
N ALA A 293 3.05 1.92 19.59
CA ALA A 293 2.97 1.79 21.06
C ALA A 293 3.49 3.04 21.78
N ARG A 294 4.51 3.70 21.24
CA ARG A 294 5.10 4.93 21.79
C ARG A 294 4.17 6.14 21.65
N LEU A 295 3.37 6.22 20.58
CA LEU A 295 2.41 7.28 20.34
C LEU A 295 0.99 6.70 20.14
N PRO A 296 0.26 6.44 21.24
CA PRO A 296 -1.08 5.89 21.20
C PRO A 296 -2.04 6.74 20.37
N TRP A 297 -3.01 6.10 19.72
CA TRP A 297 -3.94 6.76 18.79
C TRP A 297 -4.63 8.03 19.34
N PRO A 298 -5.10 8.09 20.60
CA PRO A 298 -5.75 9.29 21.13
C PRO A 298 -4.86 10.54 21.15
N GLU A 299 -3.54 10.38 21.28
CA GLU A 299 -2.55 11.46 21.36
C GLU A 299 -2.09 11.97 19.99
N ARG A 300 -2.48 11.28 18.91
CA ARG A 300 -2.11 11.63 17.54
C ARG A 300 -2.82 12.88 17.05
N GLU A 301 -2.19 13.58 16.12
CA GLU A 301 -2.76 14.75 15.46
C GLU A 301 -4.08 14.40 14.75
N PRO A 302 -5.18 15.14 14.96
CA PRO A 302 -6.52 14.75 14.53
C PRO A 302 -6.81 15.05 13.06
N TYR A 303 -5.80 14.93 12.19
CA TYR A 303 -5.87 15.26 10.77
C TYR A 303 -5.59 14.03 9.89
N ALA A 304 -6.09 14.08 8.66
CA ALA A 304 -5.65 13.19 7.59
C ALA A 304 -4.32 13.65 7.02
N PHE A 305 -3.39 12.71 6.86
CA PHE A 305 -2.05 13.00 6.37
C PHE A 305 -1.72 12.26 5.08
N TRP A 306 -1.03 12.94 4.19
CA TRP A 306 -0.38 12.35 3.03
C TRP A 306 0.91 13.09 2.68
N LYS A 307 1.96 12.36 2.30
CA LYS A 307 3.20 12.92 1.77
C LYS A 307 3.66 12.11 0.58
N GLY A 308 3.93 12.77 -0.54
CA GLY A 308 4.31 12.08 -1.77
C GLY A 308 4.49 13.02 -2.96
N ASN A 309 4.83 12.46 -4.11
CA ASN A 309 4.97 13.22 -5.36
C ASN A 309 3.58 13.41 -6.01
N PRO A 310 3.05 14.65 -6.12
CA PRO A 310 1.79 14.91 -6.83
C PRO A 310 1.87 14.65 -8.33
N ASP A 311 3.06 14.82 -8.92
CA ASP A 311 3.20 15.01 -10.36
C ASP A 311 3.13 13.69 -11.16
N VAL A 312 2.99 12.55 -10.48
CA VAL A 312 2.97 11.20 -11.10
C VAL A 312 1.57 10.76 -11.57
N SER A 313 0.51 11.48 -11.21
CA SER A 313 -0.85 11.12 -11.64
C SER A 313 -1.81 12.29 -11.45
N GLU A 314 -2.81 12.40 -12.32
CA GLU A 314 -3.88 13.41 -12.22
C GLU A 314 -4.63 13.31 -10.88
N VAL A 315 -4.88 12.10 -10.39
CA VAL A 315 -5.59 11.86 -9.11
C VAL A 315 -4.84 12.49 -7.92
N ARG A 316 -3.50 12.44 -7.92
CA ARG A 316 -2.69 13.09 -6.87
C ARG A 316 -2.61 14.60 -7.04
N GLN A 317 -2.47 15.11 -8.26
CA GLN A 317 -2.54 16.55 -8.51
C GLN A 317 -3.87 17.13 -8.01
N ASP A 318 -4.95 16.41 -8.26
CA ASP A 318 -6.30 16.79 -7.83
C ASP A 318 -6.47 16.68 -6.30
N LEU A 319 -5.85 15.69 -5.62
CA LEU A 319 -5.78 15.64 -4.16
C LEU A 319 -5.11 16.90 -3.57
N PHE A 320 -4.07 17.43 -4.21
CA PHE A 320 -3.42 18.66 -3.73
C PHE A 320 -4.29 19.91 -3.79
N ARG A 321 -5.37 19.92 -4.57
CA ARG A 321 -6.31 21.04 -4.54
C ARG A 321 -6.91 21.26 -3.15
N CYS A 322 -7.00 20.21 -2.32
CA CYS A 322 -7.44 20.37 -0.93
C CYS A 322 -6.50 21.29 -0.13
N ASN A 323 -5.19 21.33 -0.41
CA ASN A 323 -4.29 22.30 0.22
C ASN A 323 -4.54 23.73 -0.27
N ASN A 324 -4.72 23.92 -1.57
CA ASN A 324 -4.95 25.25 -2.16
C ASN A 324 -6.24 25.86 -1.63
N ASP A 325 -7.31 25.06 -1.56
CA ASP A 325 -8.57 25.45 -0.94
C ASP A 325 -8.38 25.84 0.53
N THR A 326 -7.54 25.11 1.29
CA THR A 326 -7.22 25.44 2.69
C THR A 326 -6.52 26.80 2.78
N ALA A 327 -5.58 27.10 1.89
CA ALA A 327 -4.94 28.42 1.80
C ALA A 327 -5.94 29.53 1.45
N ALA A 328 -7.02 29.21 0.73
CA ALA A 328 -8.14 30.10 0.45
C ALA A 328 -9.19 30.17 1.58
N GLY A 329 -8.91 29.60 2.75
CA GLY A 329 -9.78 29.64 3.94
C GLY A 329 -10.72 28.44 4.11
N LYS A 330 -10.62 27.42 3.26
CA LYS A 330 -11.48 26.21 3.29
C LYS A 330 -10.73 25.01 3.87
N GLU A 331 -10.79 24.84 5.19
CA GLU A 331 -10.12 23.74 5.90
C GLU A 331 -10.82 22.39 5.65
N TRP A 332 -10.01 21.39 5.26
CA TRP A 332 -10.45 20.02 4.95
C TRP A 332 -10.01 18.98 5.98
N ASN A 333 -9.32 19.40 7.04
CA ASN A 333 -8.64 18.53 8.00
C ASN A 333 -7.62 17.59 7.33
N ALA A 334 -7.03 18.05 6.22
CA ALA A 334 -6.01 17.34 5.47
C ALA A 334 -4.65 18.06 5.58
N ARG A 335 -3.58 17.29 5.71
CA ARG A 335 -2.18 17.75 5.79
C ARG A 335 -1.42 17.05 4.67
N LEU A 336 -1.41 17.67 3.50
CA LEU A 336 -0.79 17.13 2.29
C LEU A 336 0.57 17.78 2.08
N PHE A 337 1.60 16.99 1.81
CA PHE A 337 2.96 17.50 1.64
C PHE A 337 3.58 16.97 0.36
N LYS A 338 4.16 17.87 -0.45
CA LYS A 338 4.94 17.46 -1.61
C LYS A 338 6.25 16.83 -1.13
N GLN A 339 6.51 15.61 -1.59
CA GLN A 339 7.78 14.94 -1.37
C GLN A 339 8.76 15.36 -2.47
N ASP A 340 9.77 16.12 -2.07
CA ASP A 340 10.96 16.35 -2.88
C ASP A 340 11.96 15.22 -2.60
N TRP A 341 12.17 14.35 -3.58
CA TRP A 341 13.07 13.20 -3.44
C TRP A 341 14.55 13.59 -3.50
N ASP A 342 14.89 14.67 -4.20
CA ASP A 342 16.27 15.15 -4.29
C ASP A 342 16.69 15.79 -2.97
N ALA A 343 15.82 16.59 -2.36
CA ALA A 343 16.04 17.16 -1.04
C ALA A 343 16.11 16.06 0.04
N ALA A 344 15.22 15.07 -0.02
CA ALA A 344 15.26 13.92 0.88
C ALA A 344 16.55 13.10 0.70
N GLY A 345 17.02 12.90 -0.54
CA GLY A 345 18.29 12.25 -0.80
C GLY A 345 19.46 13.00 -0.15
N ARG A 346 19.50 14.33 -0.25
CA ARG A 346 20.54 15.17 0.36
C ARG A 346 20.50 15.16 1.90
N ASN A 347 19.32 15.05 2.51
CA ASN A 347 19.20 15.01 3.98
C ASN A 347 19.27 13.60 4.59
N GLY A 348 19.47 12.57 3.76
CA GLY A 348 19.49 11.18 4.22
C GLY A 348 18.12 10.67 4.67
N PHE A 349 17.03 11.16 4.07
CA PHE A 349 15.64 10.76 4.31
C PHE A 349 15.12 10.99 5.74
N ARG A 350 15.80 11.83 6.54
CA ARG A 350 15.46 12.08 7.95
C ARG A 350 14.02 12.55 8.17
N ASP A 351 13.49 13.30 7.20
CA ASP A 351 12.13 13.87 7.22
C ASP A 351 11.09 13.00 6.49
N SER A 352 11.51 11.86 5.95
CA SER A 352 10.67 10.92 5.17
C SER A 352 10.62 9.53 5.79
N ASP A 353 11.10 9.38 7.03
CA ASP A 353 10.94 8.20 7.86
C ASP A 353 9.45 7.82 7.97
N LEU A 354 9.10 6.62 7.51
CA LEU A 354 7.73 6.12 7.45
C LEU A 354 7.10 6.01 8.84
N THR A 355 7.89 5.64 9.85
CA THR A 355 7.41 5.39 11.21
C THR A 355 6.93 6.68 11.89
N LYS A 356 7.66 7.78 11.68
CA LYS A 356 7.30 9.11 12.19
C LYS A 356 6.03 9.68 11.55
N GLN A 357 5.63 9.17 10.39
CA GLN A 357 4.39 9.59 9.74
C GLN A 357 3.14 8.95 10.36
N CYS A 358 3.27 8.01 11.31
CA CYS A 358 2.14 7.43 12.04
C CYS A 358 1.58 8.37 13.13
N ARG A 359 2.14 9.57 13.31
CA ARG A 359 1.69 10.57 14.29
C ARG A 359 0.32 11.21 14.01
N TYR A 360 -0.29 10.92 12.87
CA TYR A 360 -1.59 11.45 12.47
C TYR A 360 -2.66 10.37 12.62
N ARG A 361 -3.85 10.75 13.10
CA ARG A 361 -4.96 9.82 13.31
C ARG A 361 -5.43 9.14 12.02
N TYR A 362 -5.31 9.79 10.88
CA TYR A 362 -5.77 9.25 9.60
C TYR A 362 -4.68 9.36 8.53
N LYS A 363 -4.63 8.37 7.64
CA LYS A 363 -3.61 8.28 6.59
C LYS A 363 -4.30 8.12 5.25
N ILE A 364 -4.02 9.00 4.29
CA ILE A 364 -4.65 8.92 2.97
C ILE A 364 -3.84 7.96 2.11
N TYR A 365 -4.52 7.04 1.43
CA TYR A 365 -3.95 6.27 0.34
C TYR A 365 -4.46 6.80 -0.99
N VAL A 366 -3.56 6.94 -1.95
CA VAL A 366 -3.88 7.36 -3.32
C VAL A 366 -2.89 6.73 -4.31
N GLN A 367 -3.44 6.19 -5.39
CA GLN A 367 -2.69 5.56 -6.48
C GLN A 367 -1.62 6.49 -7.05
N GLY A 368 -0.55 5.91 -7.60
CA GLY A 368 0.47 6.63 -8.39
C GLY A 368 0.13 6.58 -9.88
N HIS A 369 1.13 6.33 -10.73
CA HIS A 369 0.89 5.94 -12.13
C HIS A 369 -0.01 4.69 -12.20
N THR A 370 0.19 3.77 -11.26
CA THR A 370 -0.63 2.57 -11.02
C THR A 370 -0.87 2.42 -9.50
N TRP A 371 -0.74 1.25 -8.89
CA TRP A 371 -0.76 1.11 -7.42
C TRP A 371 0.34 1.95 -6.75
N SER A 372 0.18 2.26 -5.46
CA SER A 372 1.25 2.86 -4.68
C SER A 372 1.74 1.89 -3.61
N VAL A 373 3.04 1.64 -3.62
CA VAL A 373 3.75 0.85 -2.59
C VAL A 373 3.50 1.36 -1.16
N SER A 374 3.03 2.60 -1.00
CA SER A 374 2.74 3.19 0.31
C SER A 374 1.59 2.52 1.09
N GLU A 375 0.72 1.75 0.43
CA GLU A 375 -0.48 1.16 1.04
C GLU A 375 -0.17 0.33 2.29
N LYS A 376 0.79 -0.59 2.21
CA LYS A 376 1.18 -1.45 3.34
C LYS A 376 1.76 -0.67 4.52
N TYR A 377 2.53 0.38 4.26
CA TYR A 377 3.10 1.23 5.31
C TYR A 377 2.03 2.09 5.99
N ILE A 378 1.03 2.54 5.21
CA ILE A 378 -0.12 3.28 5.72
C ILE A 378 -0.96 2.39 6.64
N LEU A 379 -1.30 1.18 6.19
CA LEU A 379 -2.08 0.21 6.96
C LEU A 379 -1.42 -0.15 8.30
N ALA A 380 -0.09 -0.25 8.33
CA ALA A 380 0.65 -0.65 9.52
C ALA A 380 0.72 0.43 10.64
N CYS A 381 0.21 1.64 10.43
CA CYS A 381 0.32 2.73 11.40
C CYS A 381 -0.70 2.67 12.57
N ASP A 382 -1.62 1.70 12.68
CA ASP A 382 -2.79 1.75 13.60
C ASP A 382 -3.67 3.01 13.38
N SER A 383 -3.53 3.69 12.25
CA SER A 383 -4.35 4.83 11.85
C SER A 383 -5.27 4.39 10.72
N PRO A 384 -6.58 4.71 10.75
CA PRO A 384 -7.46 4.43 9.63
C PRO A 384 -6.89 4.94 8.31
N MET A 385 -6.81 4.03 7.35
CA MET A 385 -6.49 4.37 5.97
C MET A 385 -7.73 4.97 5.31
N LEU A 386 -7.63 6.20 4.82
CA LEU A 386 -8.61 6.84 3.96
C LEU A 386 -8.20 6.55 2.50
N ALA A 387 -8.72 5.48 1.91
CA ALA A 387 -8.32 5.02 0.59
C ALA A 387 -9.14 5.71 -0.50
N ILE A 388 -8.49 6.56 -1.30
CA ILE A 388 -9.08 7.07 -2.54
C ILE A 388 -9.28 5.89 -3.48
N ASP A 389 -10.52 5.70 -3.92
CA ASP A 389 -10.90 4.55 -4.72
C ASP A 389 -10.04 4.43 -5.99
N THR A 390 -9.60 3.22 -6.26
CA THR A 390 -8.67 2.90 -7.35
C THR A 390 -9.01 1.56 -7.97
N PRO A 391 -8.86 1.40 -9.30
CA PRO A 391 -9.05 0.11 -9.95
C PRO A 391 -7.81 -0.80 -9.83
N PHE A 392 -6.68 -0.28 -9.31
CA PHE A 392 -5.44 -1.04 -9.19
C PHE A 392 -5.43 -1.90 -7.93
N ARG A 393 -5.06 -3.16 -8.09
CA ARG A 393 -4.90 -4.13 -7.01
C ARG A 393 -3.52 -4.76 -7.08
N ASP A 394 -2.87 -4.84 -5.93
CA ASP A 394 -1.74 -5.74 -5.70
C ASP A 394 -2.22 -7.06 -5.07
N PHE A 395 -1.29 -7.94 -4.66
CA PHE A 395 -1.67 -9.27 -4.22
C PHE A 395 -2.46 -9.28 -2.89
N PHE A 396 -2.14 -8.41 -1.94
CA PHE A 396 -2.74 -8.40 -0.61
C PHE A 396 -3.95 -7.47 -0.51
N SER A 397 -4.01 -6.39 -1.31
CA SER A 397 -5.13 -5.43 -1.28
C SER A 397 -6.48 -6.06 -1.60
N ARG A 398 -6.49 -7.24 -2.24
CA ARG A 398 -7.70 -8.04 -2.48
C ARG A 398 -8.26 -8.72 -1.22
N GLY A 399 -7.48 -8.77 -0.13
CA GLY A 399 -7.94 -9.18 1.20
C GLY A 399 -8.49 -8.02 2.02
N LEU A 400 -8.38 -6.78 1.54
CA LEU A 400 -8.85 -5.61 2.28
C LEU A 400 -10.37 -5.44 2.12
N VAL A 401 -11.03 -5.04 3.20
CA VAL A 401 -12.49 -4.89 3.27
C VAL A 401 -12.81 -3.46 3.68
N ALA A 402 -13.51 -2.73 2.81
CA ALA A 402 -13.97 -1.38 3.09
C ALA A 402 -14.85 -1.34 4.35
N GLY A 403 -14.71 -0.30 5.15
CA GLY A 403 -15.38 -0.14 6.45
C GLY A 403 -14.80 -0.99 7.58
N LYS A 404 -14.03 -2.05 7.29
CA LYS A 404 -13.31 -2.86 8.29
C LYS A 404 -11.83 -2.46 8.38
N HIS A 405 -11.09 -2.60 7.28
CA HIS A 405 -9.65 -2.33 7.24
C HIS A 405 -9.33 -0.89 6.82
N TYR A 406 -10.24 -0.22 6.11
CA TYR A 406 -10.05 1.14 5.60
C TYR A 406 -11.38 1.88 5.36
N TRP A 407 -11.32 3.20 5.28
CA TRP A 407 -12.43 4.06 4.87
C TRP A 407 -12.29 4.42 3.39
N LEU A 408 -13.33 4.16 2.59
CA LEU A 408 -13.30 4.45 1.16
C LEU A 408 -13.61 5.93 0.87
N ILE A 409 -12.84 6.54 -0.01
CA ILE A 409 -12.97 7.93 -0.43
C ILE A 409 -13.31 8.00 -1.92
N ASP A 410 -14.41 8.70 -2.23
CA ASP A 410 -14.82 9.01 -3.61
C ASP A 410 -13.76 9.88 -4.31
N PRO A 411 -13.15 9.43 -5.42
CA PRO A 411 -12.23 10.26 -6.18
C PRO A 411 -12.90 11.52 -6.72
N ALA A 412 -14.20 11.49 -7.06
CA ALA A 412 -14.90 12.67 -7.59
C ALA A 412 -15.05 13.79 -6.54
N ASN A 413 -15.18 13.44 -5.25
CA ASN A 413 -15.47 14.39 -4.16
C ASN A 413 -14.43 14.37 -3.03
N LYS A 414 -13.18 13.97 -3.35
CA LYS A 414 -12.13 13.61 -2.39
C LYS A 414 -11.94 14.57 -1.21
N CYS A 415 -11.86 15.89 -1.40
CA CYS A 415 -11.60 16.83 -0.29
C CYS A 415 -12.76 16.84 0.72
N ARG A 416 -14.00 16.87 0.24
CA ARG A 416 -15.20 16.82 1.09
C ARG A 416 -15.32 15.46 1.77
N ALA A 417 -15.06 14.37 1.04
CA ALA A 417 -15.12 13.01 1.57
C ALA A 417 -14.04 12.78 2.65
N VAL A 418 -12.81 13.26 2.45
CA VAL A 418 -11.73 13.21 3.46
C VAL A 418 -12.14 14.01 4.69
N LYS A 419 -12.61 15.24 4.52
CA LYS A 419 -13.07 16.06 5.65
C LYS A 419 -14.16 15.35 6.45
N PHE A 420 -15.17 14.81 5.76
CA PHE A 420 -16.26 14.07 6.39
C PHE A 420 -15.72 12.88 7.21
N ALA A 421 -14.84 12.05 6.63
CA ALA A 421 -14.28 10.90 7.31
C ALA A 421 -13.48 11.30 8.57
N VAL A 422 -12.71 12.39 8.49
CA VAL A 422 -11.93 12.91 9.62
C VAL A 422 -12.85 13.48 10.72
N ASP A 423 -13.84 14.29 10.35
CA ASP A 423 -14.80 14.88 11.29
C ASP A 423 -15.59 13.77 12.00
N TRP A 424 -16.08 12.79 11.24
CA TRP A 424 -16.78 11.63 11.78
C TRP A 424 -15.88 10.81 12.71
N GLY A 425 -14.66 10.48 12.28
CA GLY A 425 -13.75 9.66 13.09
C GLY A 425 -13.34 10.36 14.40
N ASN A 426 -13.18 11.69 14.37
CA ASN A 426 -12.86 12.46 15.57
C ASN A 426 -14.05 12.52 16.54
N ALA A 427 -15.29 12.49 16.03
CA ALA A 427 -16.50 12.37 16.83
C ALA A 427 -16.78 10.92 17.30
N HIS A 428 -16.19 9.92 16.63
CA HIS A 428 -16.39 8.47 16.89
C HIS A 428 -15.04 7.76 17.11
N PRO A 429 -14.27 8.15 18.13
CA PRO A 429 -12.88 7.71 18.30
C PRO A 429 -12.74 6.20 18.50
N ALA A 430 -13.71 5.53 19.14
CA ALA A 430 -13.67 4.09 19.35
C ALA A 430 -13.78 3.32 18.02
N GLN A 431 -14.69 3.75 17.14
CA GLN A 431 -14.87 3.14 15.82
C GLN A 431 -13.69 3.45 14.89
N ALA A 432 -13.22 4.70 14.88
CA ALA A 432 -12.04 5.08 14.11
C ALA A 432 -10.81 4.28 14.55
N ARG A 433 -10.52 4.22 15.85
CA ARG A 433 -9.41 3.43 16.38
C ARG A 433 -9.50 1.96 15.98
N ARG A 434 -10.68 1.34 16.13
CA ARG A 434 -10.91 -0.05 15.73
C ARG A 434 -10.57 -0.29 14.27
N MET A 435 -11.00 0.58 13.35
CA MET A 435 -10.67 0.46 11.93
C MET A 435 -9.15 0.52 11.68
N GLY A 436 -8.45 1.41 12.39
CA GLY A 436 -6.98 1.49 12.32
C GLY A 436 -6.30 0.21 12.82
N GLU A 437 -6.78 -0.35 13.94
CA GLU A 437 -6.28 -1.60 14.52
C GLU A 437 -6.59 -2.83 13.66
N GLU A 438 -7.73 -2.87 12.97
CA GLU A 438 -8.08 -3.92 12.00
C GLU A 438 -7.19 -3.86 10.76
N GLY A 439 -6.93 -2.65 10.23
CA GLY A 439 -6.03 -2.45 9.09
C GLY A 439 -4.60 -2.87 9.38
N SER A 440 -4.07 -2.52 10.55
CA SER A 440 -2.73 -2.93 10.98
C SER A 440 -2.68 -4.37 11.49
N GLY A 441 -3.80 -4.90 11.99
CA GLY A 441 -3.97 -6.32 12.31
C GLY A 441 -3.73 -7.18 11.08
N PHE A 442 -4.37 -6.82 9.95
CA PHE A 442 -4.13 -7.48 8.67
C PHE A 442 -2.65 -7.48 8.27
N THR A 443 -1.92 -6.38 8.47
CA THR A 443 -0.51 -6.33 8.08
C THR A 443 0.39 -7.23 8.93
N ARG A 444 0.05 -7.39 10.22
CA ARG A 444 0.78 -8.28 11.15
C ARG A 444 0.41 -9.75 10.97
N GLU A 445 -0.87 -10.03 10.76
CA GLU A 445 -1.43 -11.38 10.87
C GLU A 445 -1.59 -12.07 9.52
N GLU A 446 -1.84 -11.32 8.43
CA GLU A 446 -2.14 -11.88 7.11
C GLU A 446 -1.12 -11.47 6.02
N MET A 447 -0.20 -10.54 6.34
CA MET A 447 0.84 -10.03 5.44
C MET A 447 2.25 -10.08 6.06
N GLY A 448 2.46 -10.91 7.07
CA GLY A 448 3.79 -11.24 7.58
C GLY A 448 4.64 -11.97 6.51
N MET A 449 5.97 -11.92 6.64
CA MET A 449 6.87 -12.50 5.63
C MET A 449 6.64 -14.00 5.40
N ASP A 450 6.20 -14.75 6.41
CA ASP A 450 5.78 -16.15 6.24
C ASP A 450 4.71 -16.28 5.14
N TYR A 451 3.63 -15.49 5.21
CA TYR A 451 2.58 -15.50 4.19
C TYR A 451 3.03 -14.86 2.87
N VAL A 452 3.94 -13.87 2.87
CA VAL A 452 4.52 -13.34 1.62
C VAL A 452 5.23 -14.45 0.84
N TYR A 453 6.10 -15.23 1.48
CA TYR A 453 6.78 -16.34 0.82
C TYR A 453 5.83 -17.48 0.45
N GLU A 454 4.84 -17.80 1.30
CA GLU A 454 3.85 -18.82 0.98
C GLU A 454 2.95 -18.40 -0.19
N TYR A 455 2.64 -17.11 -0.34
CA TYR A 455 1.95 -16.58 -1.52
C TYR A 455 2.80 -16.78 -2.77
N MET A 456 4.08 -16.38 -2.74
CA MET A 456 5.02 -16.58 -3.85
C MET A 456 5.12 -18.06 -4.24
N LEU A 457 5.26 -18.95 -3.25
CA LEU A 457 5.33 -20.39 -3.47
C LEU A 457 4.08 -20.92 -4.17
N ASN A 458 2.90 -20.51 -3.72
CA ASN A 458 1.63 -20.95 -4.31
C ASN A 458 1.42 -20.38 -5.71
N VAL A 459 1.78 -19.12 -5.98
CA VAL A 459 1.75 -18.54 -7.33
C VAL A 459 2.63 -19.35 -8.29
N LEU A 460 3.88 -19.63 -7.89
CA LEU A 460 4.81 -20.38 -8.73
C LEU A 460 4.35 -21.82 -8.97
N ARG A 461 3.75 -22.49 -7.97
CA ARG A 461 3.15 -23.83 -8.10
C ARG A 461 1.96 -23.86 -9.05
N GLN A 462 1.05 -22.91 -8.92
CA GLN A 462 -0.13 -22.84 -9.79
C GLN A 462 0.28 -22.51 -11.23
N TYR A 463 1.24 -21.61 -11.41
CA TYR A 463 1.78 -21.26 -12.72
C TYR A 463 2.55 -22.42 -13.37
N SER A 464 3.46 -23.08 -12.63
CA SER A 464 4.27 -24.19 -13.15
C SER A 464 3.40 -25.33 -13.67
N ALA A 465 2.29 -25.61 -12.99
CA ALA A 465 1.35 -26.65 -13.37
C ALA A 465 0.64 -26.39 -14.71
N LEU A 466 0.66 -25.15 -15.20
CA LEU A 466 0.10 -24.78 -16.50
C LEU A 466 1.12 -24.84 -17.64
N LEU A 467 2.43 -24.91 -17.35
CA LEU A 467 3.45 -25.01 -18.39
C LEU A 467 3.33 -26.34 -19.15
N ARG A 468 3.25 -26.26 -20.47
CA ARG A 468 3.15 -27.43 -21.38
C ARG A 468 4.49 -27.84 -21.98
N TYR A 469 5.57 -27.39 -21.37
CA TYR A 469 6.94 -27.67 -21.76
C TYR A 469 7.82 -27.72 -20.51
N THR A 470 8.94 -28.44 -20.60
CA THR A 470 9.96 -28.41 -19.55
C THR A 470 10.79 -27.13 -19.69
N PRO A 471 10.88 -26.28 -18.63
CA PRO A 471 11.77 -25.12 -18.63
C PRO A 471 13.21 -25.51 -18.98
N THR A 472 13.91 -24.60 -19.64
CA THR A 472 15.33 -24.76 -20.01
C THR A 472 16.04 -23.45 -19.75
N VAL A 473 17.33 -23.47 -19.39
CA VAL A 473 18.12 -22.25 -19.22
C VAL A 473 18.24 -21.52 -20.57
N PRO A 474 17.78 -20.26 -20.70
CA PRO A 474 17.97 -19.47 -21.91
C PRO A 474 19.46 -19.21 -22.18
N GLU A 475 19.87 -19.13 -23.44
CA GLU A 475 21.29 -19.00 -23.82
C GLU A 475 22.02 -17.81 -23.19
N ARG A 476 21.32 -16.69 -22.98
CA ARG A 476 21.89 -15.47 -22.40
C ARG A 476 21.60 -15.31 -20.89
N ALA A 477 20.97 -16.31 -20.28
CA ALA A 477 20.69 -16.25 -18.85
C ALA A 477 21.95 -16.52 -18.04
N VAL A 478 22.11 -15.79 -16.94
CA VAL A 478 23.18 -16.01 -15.96
C VAL A 478 22.60 -16.64 -14.70
N GLU A 479 23.36 -17.55 -14.09
CA GLU A 479 22.97 -18.09 -12.78
C GLU A 479 23.09 -17.00 -11.71
N VAL A 480 22.07 -16.87 -10.88
CA VAL A 480 22.07 -15.97 -9.73
C VAL A 480 21.97 -16.78 -8.43
N SER A 481 22.75 -16.40 -7.44
CA SER A 481 22.79 -17.00 -6.11
C SER A 481 22.76 -15.92 -5.03
N LEU A 482 22.60 -16.31 -3.77
CA LEU A 482 22.65 -15.37 -2.66
C LEU A 482 23.99 -14.62 -2.65
N GLU A 483 25.09 -15.33 -2.85
CA GLU A 483 26.44 -14.78 -2.90
C GLU A 483 26.64 -13.87 -4.12
N SER A 484 26.23 -14.32 -5.31
CA SER A 484 26.44 -13.55 -6.54
C SER A 484 25.65 -12.25 -6.54
N MET A 485 24.50 -12.21 -5.85
CA MET A 485 23.70 -10.99 -5.69
C MET A 485 24.14 -10.10 -4.54
N ALA A 486 24.46 -10.66 -3.35
CA ALA A 486 24.71 -9.86 -2.15
C ALA A 486 26.18 -9.44 -1.98
N CYS A 487 27.14 -10.32 -2.25
CA CYS A 487 28.56 -10.06 -1.99
C CYS A 487 29.18 -8.87 -2.75
N PRO A 488 28.82 -8.59 -4.03
CA PRO A 488 29.39 -7.43 -4.73
C PRO A 488 28.75 -6.09 -4.32
N ARG A 489 27.63 -6.11 -3.58
CA ARG A 489 26.88 -4.89 -3.22
C ARG A 489 27.52 -4.16 -2.05
N ARG A 490 27.22 -2.87 -1.95
CA ARG A 490 27.73 -1.98 -0.89
C ARG A 490 26.64 -1.02 -0.43
N GLY A 491 26.86 -0.33 0.68
CA GLY A 491 25.92 0.65 1.23
C GLY A 491 24.54 0.04 1.50
N ARG A 492 23.50 0.85 1.29
CA ARG A 492 22.10 0.50 1.58
C ARG A 492 21.61 -0.76 0.85
N GLU A 493 22.12 -1.04 -0.35
CA GLU A 493 21.77 -2.27 -1.07
C GLU A 493 22.22 -3.52 -0.29
N ARG A 494 23.49 -3.57 0.14
CA ARG A 494 24.01 -4.70 0.92
C ARG A 494 23.32 -4.77 2.29
N GLU A 495 23.14 -3.64 2.95
CA GLU A 495 22.45 -3.55 4.24
C GLU A 495 21.04 -4.17 4.17
N PHE A 496 20.21 -3.71 3.23
CA PHE A 496 18.83 -4.20 3.12
C PHE A 496 18.75 -5.66 2.66
N MET A 497 19.67 -6.12 1.81
CA MET A 497 19.78 -7.55 1.50
C MET A 497 20.08 -8.37 2.75
N MET A 498 21.03 -7.93 3.59
CA MET A 498 21.38 -8.66 4.81
C MET A 498 20.27 -8.62 5.87
N GLU A 499 19.55 -7.51 5.99
CA GLU A 499 18.41 -7.36 6.90
C GLU A 499 17.21 -8.23 6.48
N SER A 500 17.02 -8.42 5.18
CA SER A 500 15.93 -9.23 4.62
C SER A 500 16.31 -10.67 4.31
N ARG A 501 17.50 -11.10 4.74
CA ARG A 501 18.02 -12.45 4.48
C ARG A 501 17.32 -13.49 5.36
N GLU A 502 16.86 -14.56 4.72
CA GLU A 502 16.43 -15.78 5.39
C GLU A 502 17.64 -16.49 6.01
N LYS A 503 17.61 -16.64 7.33
CA LYS A 503 18.72 -17.25 8.09
C LYS A 503 18.59 -18.76 8.21
N CYS A 504 17.38 -19.29 8.09
CA CYS A 504 17.08 -20.70 8.31
C CYS A 504 16.07 -21.22 7.28
N VAL A 505 16.20 -22.50 6.94
CA VAL A 505 15.21 -23.22 6.13
C VAL A 505 13.92 -23.36 6.93
N ALA A 506 12.77 -23.16 6.27
CA ALA A 506 11.48 -23.42 6.88
C ALA A 506 11.27 -24.93 7.06
N VAL A 507 11.06 -25.35 8.30
CA VAL A 507 10.84 -26.76 8.68
C VAL A 507 9.36 -27.13 8.64
N ASP A 508 8.48 -26.15 8.85
CA ASP A 508 7.04 -26.35 8.84
C ASP A 508 6.49 -26.44 7.41
N GLU A 509 5.42 -27.24 7.25
CA GLU A 509 4.69 -27.26 5.98
C GLU A 509 3.96 -25.92 5.79
N PRO A 510 4.11 -25.25 4.63
CA PRO A 510 3.34 -24.08 4.23
C PRO A 510 1.85 -24.31 4.29
N CYS A 511 1.15 -23.19 4.32
CA CYS A 511 -0.28 -23.21 4.16
C CYS A 511 -0.73 -23.89 2.85
N THR A 512 -1.92 -24.49 2.90
CA THR A 512 -2.60 -25.04 1.72
C THR A 512 -3.47 -23.98 1.07
N LEU A 513 -3.29 -23.80 -0.24
CA LEU A 513 -4.10 -22.88 -1.05
C LEU A 513 -5.58 -23.30 -1.00
N PRO A 514 -6.49 -22.43 -0.53
CA PRO A 514 -7.92 -22.73 -0.54
C PRO A 514 -8.46 -22.82 -1.97
N PRO A 515 -9.59 -23.54 -2.20
CA PRO A 515 -10.17 -23.70 -3.53
C PRO A 515 -10.59 -22.35 -4.14
N PRO A 516 -10.81 -22.26 -5.47
CA PRO A 516 -11.30 -21.03 -6.10
C PRO A 516 -12.64 -20.57 -5.52
N PHE A 517 -12.94 -19.28 -5.66
CA PHE A 517 -14.27 -18.75 -5.33
C PHE A 517 -15.35 -19.42 -6.18
N THR A 518 -16.47 -19.79 -5.57
CA THR A 518 -17.65 -20.21 -6.32
C THR A 518 -18.30 -18.99 -6.98
N VAL A 519 -19.11 -19.23 -8.02
CA VAL A 519 -19.84 -18.14 -8.71
C VAL A 519 -20.70 -17.35 -7.73
N ASP A 520 -21.35 -18.04 -6.79
CA ASP A 520 -22.18 -17.40 -5.77
C ASP A 520 -21.34 -16.57 -4.80
N GLN A 521 -20.18 -17.06 -4.35
CA GLN A 521 -19.26 -16.28 -3.51
C GLN A 521 -18.79 -15.01 -4.22
N VAL A 522 -18.41 -15.09 -5.50
CA VAL A 522 -18.03 -13.90 -6.29
C VAL A 522 -19.18 -12.91 -6.38
N ARG A 523 -20.40 -13.39 -6.64
CA ARG A 523 -21.60 -12.55 -6.71
C ARG A 523 -21.89 -11.88 -5.37
N GLU A 524 -21.84 -12.62 -4.27
CA GLU A 524 -22.07 -12.10 -2.92
C GLU A 524 -21.02 -11.06 -2.51
N MET A 525 -19.75 -11.30 -2.83
CA MET A 525 -18.67 -10.34 -2.60
C MET A 525 -18.91 -9.05 -3.38
N ALA A 526 -19.29 -9.14 -4.66
CA ALA A 526 -19.58 -7.97 -5.49
C ALA A 526 -20.79 -7.18 -4.96
N VAL A 527 -21.87 -7.87 -4.56
CA VAL A 527 -23.04 -7.22 -3.96
C VAL A 527 -22.66 -6.54 -2.64
N ARG A 528 -21.87 -7.19 -1.80
CA ARG A 528 -21.42 -6.64 -0.52
C ARG A 528 -20.53 -5.42 -0.72
N ASP A 529 -19.57 -5.50 -1.64
CA ASP A 529 -18.70 -4.38 -1.99
C ASP A 529 -19.55 -3.19 -2.46
N GLU A 530 -20.47 -3.39 -3.40
CA GLU A 530 -21.36 -2.32 -3.87
C GLU A 530 -22.23 -1.74 -2.74
N GLN A 531 -22.76 -2.57 -1.84
CA GLN A 531 -23.53 -2.09 -0.69
C GLN A 531 -22.70 -1.25 0.28
N VAL A 532 -21.49 -1.69 0.61
CA VAL A 532 -20.58 -0.95 1.50
C VAL A 532 -20.15 0.37 0.85
N ARG A 533 -19.76 0.31 -0.43
CA ARG A 533 -19.38 1.47 -1.24
C ARG A 533 -20.52 2.48 -1.30
N SER A 534 -21.71 2.05 -1.70
CA SER A 534 -22.90 2.91 -1.80
C SER A 534 -23.22 3.59 -0.47
N LYS A 535 -23.14 2.87 0.65
CA LYS A 535 -23.40 3.45 1.98
C LYS A 535 -22.33 4.46 2.41
N LEU A 536 -21.05 4.13 2.28
CA LEU A 536 -19.96 5.06 2.60
C LEU A 536 -20.04 6.33 1.75
N LEU A 537 -20.39 6.19 0.47
CA LEU A 537 -20.59 7.32 -0.45
C LEU A 537 -21.84 8.15 -0.11
N GLN A 538 -22.92 7.51 0.35
CA GLN A 538 -24.13 8.22 0.79
C GLN A 538 -23.89 9.02 2.08
N MET A 539 -23.08 8.52 3.00
CA MET A 539 -22.73 9.23 4.25
C MET A 539 -22.11 10.60 3.98
N VAL A 540 -21.38 10.78 2.87
CA VAL A 540 -20.73 12.07 2.53
C VAL A 540 -21.72 13.10 1.95
N ARG A 541 -22.86 12.63 1.40
CA ARG A 541 -23.85 13.49 0.72
C ARG A 541 -24.76 14.21 1.71
N HIS A 542 -25.06 13.59 2.84
CA HIS A 542 -25.80 14.15 3.97
C HIS A 542 -24.85 14.71 5.02
#